data_AF-A0A8C9RN07-F1
#
_entry.id   AF-A0A8C9RN07-F1
#
_cell.length_a   1.000
_cell.length_b   1.000
_cell.length_c   1.000
_cell.angle_alpha   90.00
_cell.angle_beta   90.00
_cell.angle_gamma   90.00
#
_symmetry.space_group_name_H-M   'P 1'
#
loop_
_entity.id
_entity.type
_entity.pdbx_description
1 polymer ?
#
loop_
_entity_poly.entity_id
_entity_poly.type
_entity_poly.pdbx_seq_one_letter_code
_entity_poly.pdbx_strand_id
1 'polypeptide(L)'
;KIEDHNTQTTCWDHPKMTELFHSLADLNSVRFSAYRTAMKVRRLQKALCLDLLDLSMAQSIFERHELTNGKLLDIPQVIGCLSSMYQCLARRHKELVDILLCVDLCLNWLLNVYDIGRSGMIQALSMKIGLLSLSKGHLEEKYQYLIRQVAAPEESCDHRQLGTLLHSIIQIPRQLGEVAAFGGGNIEPSVRSCFQHVCAASCSQNTHTNEPDSALLHVNRETSTHSTGLCIMGFIPAHMPTLTGTVSGYSIHM
;
A
#
# COMPACT_ATOMS: atom_id res chain seq x y z
N LYS A 1 22.72 3.69 -10.97
CA LYS A 1 23.11 2.52 -11.79
C LYS A 1 24.19 1.79 -11.03
N ILE A 2 23.98 0.53 -10.67
CA ILE A 2 24.96 -0.28 -9.93
C ILE A 2 25.68 -1.14 -10.97
N GLU A 3 27.00 -1.06 -10.99
CA GLU A 3 27.85 -1.90 -11.85
C GLU A 3 28.28 -3.13 -11.07
N ASP A 4 27.93 -4.31 -11.57
CA ASP A 4 28.49 -5.56 -11.07
C ASP A 4 29.77 -5.86 -11.84
N HIS A 5 30.92 -5.63 -11.18
CA HIS A 5 32.23 -5.83 -11.79
C HIS A 5 32.55 -7.30 -12.14
N ASN A 6 31.84 -8.27 -11.55
CA ASN A 6 32.06 -9.69 -11.85
C ASN A 6 31.27 -10.16 -13.09
N THR A 7 30.09 -9.59 -13.33
CA THR A 7 29.24 -9.96 -14.48
C THR A 7 29.31 -8.97 -15.64
N GLN A 8 30.01 -7.84 -15.47
CA GLN A 8 30.04 -6.72 -16.43
C GLN A 8 28.65 -6.23 -16.83
N THR A 9 27.66 -6.43 -15.96
CA THR A 9 26.29 -5.97 -16.19
C THR A 9 26.02 -4.71 -15.38
N THR A 10 25.25 -3.80 -15.96
CA THR A 10 24.77 -2.61 -15.27
C THR A 10 23.31 -2.81 -14.90
N CYS A 11 23.01 -2.85 -13.60
CA CYS A 11 21.65 -3.04 -13.10
C CYS A 11 21.14 -1.77 -12.42
N TRP A 12 19.85 -1.49 -12.53
CA TRP A 12 19.20 -0.44 -11.74
C TRP A 12 18.84 -0.92 -10.34
N ASP A 13 18.71 -2.24 -10.18
CA ASP A 13 18.31 -2.87 -8.93
C ASP A 13 19.50 -3.20 -8.05
N HIS A 14 19.29 -2.96 -6.76
CA HIS A 14 20.23 -3.37 -5.73
C HIS A 14 20.29 -4.91 -5.70
N PRO A 15 21.48 -5.56 -5.61
CA PRO A 15 21.59 -7.02 -5.66
C PRO A 15 20.69 -7.76 -4.65
N LYS A 16 20.61 -7.26 -3.41
CA LYS A 16 19.68 -7.79 -2.39
C LYS A 16 18.21 -7.61 -2.74
N MET A 17 17.84 -6.56 -3.49
CA MET A 17 16.47 -6.43 -4.01
C MET A 17 16.21 -7.49 -5.07
N THR A 18 17.16 -7.68 -5.99
CA THR A 18 17.06 -8.72 -7.02
C THR A 18 16.90 -10.09 -6.38
N GLU A 19 17.72 -10.44 -5.39
CA GLU A 19 17.60 -11.67 -4.60
C GLU A 19 16.24 -11.80 -3.90
N LEU A 20 15.78 -10.72 -3.24
CA LEU A 20 14.47 -10.68 -2.62
C LEU A 20 13.36 -11.03 -3.61
N PHE A 21 13.34 -10.39 -4.79
CA PHE A 21 12.32 -10.62 -5.82
C PHE A 21 12.39 -12.03 -6.41
N HIS A 22 13.58 -12.58 -6.61
CA HIS A 22 13.72 -13.99 -7.00
C HIS A 22 13.12 -14.92 -5.94
N SER A 23 13.36 -14.66 -4.66
CA SER A 23 12.80 -15.45 -3.56
C SER A 23 11.27 -15.33 -3.42
N LEU A 24 10.64 -14.31 -4.01
CA LEU A 24 9.18 -14.21 -4.05
C LEU A 24 8.55 -15.24 -4.99
N ALA A 25 9.32 -15.76 -5.95
CA ALA A 25 8.84 -16.76 -6.89
C ALA A 25 8.47 -18.09 -6.22
N ASP A 26 9.09 -18.41 -5.08
CA ASP A 26 8.77 -19.59 -4.26
C ASP A 26 7.29 -19.61 -3.81
N LEU A 27 6.69 -18.43 -3.70
CA LEU A 27 5.29 -18.27 -3.28
C LEU A 27 4.30 -18.46 -4.44
N ASN A 28 4.76 -18.66 -5.69
CA ASN A 28 3.89 -18.84 -6.86
C ASN A 28 3.00 -20.10 -6.78
N SER A 29 3.39 -21.08 -5.97
CA SER A 29 2.62 -22.30 -5.71
C SER A 29 1.35 -22.06 -4.89
N VAL A 30 1.23 -20.92 -4.19
CA VAL A 30 0.05 -20.59 -3.40
C VAL A 30 -1.15 -20.37 -4.32
N ARG A 31 -2.17 -21.23 -4.18
CA ARG A 31 -3.35 -21.27 -5.06
C ARG A 31 -4.18 -19.99 -5.05
N PHE A 32 -4.46 -19.45 -3.85
CA PHE A 32 -5.29 -18.26 -3.70
C PHE A 32 -4.47 -17.00 -3.94
N SER A 33 -4.80 -16.25 -4.99
CA SER A 33 -4.03 -15.08 -5.44
C SER A 33 -3.92 -13.97 -4.40
N ALA A 34 -5.01 -13.69 -3.66
CA ALA A 34 -4.98 -12.72 -2.56
C ALA A 34 -3.96 -13.11 -1.48
N TYR A 35 -3.97 -14.38 -1.04
CA TYR A 35 -3.01 -14.89 -0.04
C TYR A 35 -1.59 -14.94 -0.57
N ARG A 36 -1.40 -15.31 -1.85
CA ARG A 36 -0.08 -15.28 -2.49
C ARG A 36 0.51 -13.88 -2.49
N THR A 37 -0.28 -12.90 -2.95
CA THR A 37 0.15 -11.50 -3.01
C THR A 37 0.42 -10.97 -1.60
N ALA A 38 -0.44 -11.30 -0.64
CA ALA A 38 -0.25 -11.00 0.77
C ALA A 38 1.08 -11.50 1.33
N MET A 39 1.42 -12.78 1.07
CA MET A 39 2.69 -13.36 1.51
C MET A 39 3.90 -12.68 0.83
N LYS A 40 3.79 -12.36 -0.46
CA LYS A 40 4.82 -11.62 -1.20
C LYS A 40 5.03 -10.22 -0.60
N VAL A 41 3.94 -9.48 -0.38
CA VAL A 41 3.97 -8.16 0.28
C VAL A 41 4.54 -8.26 1.69
N ARG A 42 4.17 -9.28 2.47
CA ARG A 42 4.71 -9.47 3.83
C ARG A 42 6.21 -9.71 3.83
N ARG A 43 6.73 -10.50 2.87
CA ARG A 43 8.17 -10.76 2.74
C ARG A 43 8.92 -9.49 2.33
N LEU A 44 8.38 -8.73 1.38
CA LEU A 44 8.88 -7.41 1.00
C LEU A 44 8.86 -6.42 2.17
N GLN A 45 7.75 -6.32 2.89
CA GLN A 45 7.55 -5.45 4.04
C GLN A 45 8.63 -5.66 5.11
N LYS A 46 8.90 -6.93 5.46
CA LYS A 46 9.94 -7.29 6.43
C LYS A 46 11.35 -6.96 5.92
N ALA A 47 11.64 -7.25 4.66
CA ALA A 47 12.94 -6.97 4.06
C ALA A 47 13.25 -5.47 4.01
N LEU A 48 12.21 -4.63 3.91
CA LEU A 48 12.30 -3.17 3.99
C LEU A 48 12.15 -2.62 5.41
N CYS A 49 11.96 -3.47 6.43
CA CYS A 49 11.67 -3.07 7.82
C CYS A 49 10.45 -2.13 7.99
N LEU A 50 9.53 -2.09 7.01
CA LEU A 50 8.33 -1.25 7.08
C LEU A 50 7.29 -1.84 8.05
N ASP A 51 7.43 -3.10 8.43
CA ASP A 51 6.63 -3.70 9.51
C ASP A 51 6.98 -3.18 10.91
N LEU A 52 8.02 -2.36 11.03
CA LEU A 52 8.37 -1.63 12.25
C LEU A 52 7.87 -0.17 12.23
N LEU A 53 7.42 0.33 11.06
CA LEU A 53 6.98 1.71 10.88
C LEU A 53 5.53 1.87 11.36
N ASP A 54 5.34 2.49 12.52
CA ASP A 54 4.00 2.85 13.00
C ASP A 54 3.42 4.03 12.16
N LEU A 55 2.11 4.05 11.95
CA LEU A 55 1.42 5.09 11.15
C LEU A 55 1.69 6.53 11.61
N SER A 56 1.65 6.78 12.93
CA SER A 56 1.89 8.11 13.51
C SER A 56 3.33 8.59 13.30
N MET A 57 4.30 7.66 13.32
CA MET A 57 5.70 7.97 13.03
C MET A 57 5.86 8.41 11.57
N ALA A 58 5.25 7.67 10.65
CA ALA A 58 5.29 8.00 9.22
C ALA A 58 4.73 9.41 8.97
N GLN A 59 3.57 9.75 9.55
CA GLN A 59 2.99 11.09 9.46
C GLN A 59 3.92 12.19 9.98
N SER A 60 4.47 12.02 11.19
CA SER A 60 5.39 13.00 11.78
C SER A 60 6.62 13.25 10.89
N ILE A 61 7.13 12.21 10.22
CA ILE A 61 8.25 12.35 9.28
C ILE A 61 7.81 13.10 8.02
N PHE A 62 6.64 12.79 7.47
CA PHE A 62 6.12 13.47 6.29
C PHE A 62 5.88 14.96 6.54
N GLU A 63 5.37 15.32 7.72
CA GLU A 63 5.19 16.70 8.16
C GLU A 63 6.53 17.42 8.31
N ARG A 64 7.51 16.80 8.98
CA ARG A 64 8.86 17.37 9.16
C ARG A 64 9.58 17.65 7.84
N HIS A 65 9.34 16.81 6.83
CA HIS A 65 9.89 16.97 5.49
C HIS A 65 9.00 17.81 4.57
N GLU A 66 7.90 18.38 5.10
CA GLU A 66 6.96 19.24 4.38
C GLU A 66 6.46 18.61 3.07
N LEU A 67 6.17 17.30 3.12
CA LEU A 67 5.74 16.55 1.95
C LEU A 67 4.28 16.91 1.62
N THR A 68 4.07 17.84 0.71
CA THR A 68 2.73 18.14 0.18
C THR A 68 2.37 17.18 -0.95
N ASN A 69 1.12 16.73 -1.01
CA ASN A 69 0.72 15.61 -1.87
C ASN A 69 0.94 15.85 -3.38
N GLY A 70 0.86 17.11 -3.83
CA GLY A 70 1.13 17.51 -5.22
C GLY A 70 2.61 17.70 -5.59
N LYS A 71 3.54 17.63 -4.62
CA LYS A 71 4.97 17.84 -4.87
C LYS A 71 5.59 16.64 -5.57
N LEU A 72 6.42 16.92 -6.58
CA LEU A 72 7.37 15.94 -7.13
C LEU A 72 8.65 15.97 -6.30
N LEU A 73 9.09 14.79 -5.87
CA LEU A 73 10.28 14.60 -5.06
C LEU A 73 11.39 14.05 -5.94
N ASP A 74 12.55 14.70 -5.91
CA ASP A 74 13.77 14.16 -6.50
C ASP A 74 14.39 13.08 -5.59
N ILE A 75 15.36 12.34 -6.15
CA ILE A 75 16.05 11.25 -5.42
C ILE A 75 16.62 11.73 -4.07
N PRO A 76 17.37 12.86 -3.98
CA PRO A 76 17.87 13.37 -2.70
C PRO A 76 16.77 13.64 -1.67
N GLN A 77 15.62 14.21 -2.07
CA GLN A 77 14.49 14.45 -1.17
C GLN A 77 13.91 13.13 -0.64
N VAL A 78 13.75 12.13 -1.50
CA VAL A 78 13.28 10.79 -1.08
C VAL A 78 14.29 10.17 -0.11
N ILE A 79 15.59 10.20 -0.42
CA ILE A 79 16.66 9.71 0.46
C ILE A 79 16.64 10.42 1.82
N GLY A 80 16.49 11.74 1.84
CA GLY A 80 16.44 12.52 3.09
C GLY A 80 15.27 12.13 3.99
N CYS A 81 14.09 11.92 3.39
CA CYS A 81 12.90 11.45 4.10
C CYS A 81 13.09 10.03 4.65
N LEU A 82 13.53 9.09 3.80
CA LEU A 82 13.80 7.70 4.21
C LEU A 82 14.89 7.61 5.27
N SER A 83 15.97 8.40 5.16
CA SER A 83 17.05 8.43 6.15
C SER A 83 16.53 8.86 7.52
N SER A 84 15.71 9.91 7.56
CA SER A 84 15.07 10.35 8.81
C SER A 84 14.16 9.27 9.40
N MET A 85 13.44 8.55 8.55
CA MET A 85 12.57 7.44 8.95
C MET A 85 13.37 6.28 9.56
N TYR A 86 14.37 5.76 8.84
CA TYR A 86 15.16 4.63 9.31
C TYR A 86 16.05 4.99 10.51
N GLN A 87 16.49 6.25 10.65
CA GLN A 87 17.13 6.72 11.89
C GLN A 87 16.17 6.64 13.09
N CYS A 88 14.90 7.01 12.93
CA CYS A 88 13.89 6.85 13.98
C CYS A 88 13.64 5.37 14.32
N LEU A 89 13.58 4.50 13.32
CA LEU A 89 13.39 3.06 13.52
C LEU A 89 14.61 2.42 14.21
N ALA A 90 15.83 2.74 13.76
CA ALA A 90 17.06 2.22 14.33
C ALA A 90 17.23 2.61 15.81
N ARG A 91 16.74 3.77 16.26
CA ARG A 91 16.75 4.13 17.69
C ARG A 91 15.92 3.16 18.54
N ARG A 92 14.81 2.64 18.00
CA ARG A 92 13.88 1.72 18.69
C ARG A 92 14.23 0.24 18.47
N HIS A 93 14.89 -0.08 17.36
CA HIS A 93 15.15 -1.44 16.88
C HIS A 93 16.59 -1.60 16.36
N LYS A 94 17.58 -1.27 17.21
CA LYS A 94 19.00 -1.14 16.81
C LYS A 94 19.58 -2.35 16.08
N GLU A 95 19.19 -3.56 16.45
CA GLU A 95 19.75 -4.79 15.89
C GLU A 95 19.06 -5.22 14.58
N LEU A 96 17.92 -4.61 14.23
CA LEU A 96 17.12 -5.01 13.07
C LEU A 96 17.29 -4.08 11.87
N VAL A 97 17.75 -2.84 12.07
CA VAL A 97 17.73 -1.79 11.04
C VAL A 97 19.14 -1.34 10.70
N ASP A 98 19.66 -1.84 9.58
CA ASP A 98 20.79 -1.22 8.87
C ASP A 98 20.26 -0.03 8.06
N ILE A 99 20.53 1.19 8.53
CA ILE A 99 19.97 2.42 7.98
C ILE A 99 20.34 2.58 6.49
N LEU A 100 21.61 2.39 6.13
CA LEU A 100 22.07 2.63 4.76
C LEU A 100 21.43 1.64 3.81
N LEU A 101 21.46 0.35 4.16
CA LEU A 101 20.85 -0.69 3.36
C LEU A 101 19.33 -0.50 3.22
N CYS A 102 18.64 -0.18 4.31
CA CYS A 102 17.19 0.00 4.28
C CYS A 102 16.78 1.22 3.43
N VAL A 103 17.55 2.31 3.47
CA VAL A 103 17.33 3.47 2.60
C VAL A 103 17.49 3.06 1.13
N ASP A 104 18.56 2.36 0.77
CA ASP A 104 18.83 1.95 -0.61
C ASP A 104 17.76 0.98 -1.15
N LEU A 105 17.40 -0.03 -0.36
CA LEU A 105 16.35 -0.98 -0.74
C LEU A 105 14.99 -0.32 -0.86
N CYS A 106 14.62 0.54 0.10
CA CYS A 106 13.32 1.21 0.07
C CYS A 106 13.22 2.23 -1.06
N LEU A 107 14.30 2.97 -1.34
CA LEU A 107 14.39 3.85 -2.51
C LEU A 107 14.24 3.05 -3.81
N ASN A 108 14.99 1.96 -3.96
CA ASN A 108 14.92 1.12 -5.14
C ASN A 108 13.51 0.56 -5.36
N TRP A 109 12.84 0.11 -4.29
CA TRP A 109 11.46 -0.34 -4.35
C TRP A 109 10.51 0.79 -4.79
N LEU A 110 10.59 1.96 -4.17
CA LEU A 110 9.74 3.11 -4.53
C LEU A 110 9.93 3.54 -5.98
N LEU A 111 11.16 3.56 -6.50
CA LEU A 111 11.42 3.85 -7.90
C LEU A 111 10.85 2.78 -8.84
N ASN A 112 10.95 1.50 -8.46
CA ASN A 112 10.38 0.40 -9.26
C ASN A 112 8.85 0.42 -9.30
N VAL A 113 8.20 0.93 -8.25
CA VAL A 113 6.74 1.03 -8.18
C VAL A 113 6.22 2.32 -8.84
N TYR A 114 6.87 3.46 -8.59
CA TYR A 114 6.31 4.79 -8.89
C TYR A 114 7.10 5.61 -9.92
N ASP A 115 8.30 5.19 -10.32
CA ASP A 115 9.11 5.85 -11.35
C ASP A 115 9.58 4.85 -12.42
N ILE A 116 8.61 4.16 -13.04
CA ILE A 116 8.87 3.16 -14.09
C ILE A 116 9.61 3.79 -15.28
N GLY A 117 9.32 5.06 -15.57
CA GLY A 117 9.99 5.83 -16.61
C GLY A 117 11.43 6.24 -16.29
N ARG A 118 11.92 5.93 -15.08
CA ARG A 118 13.28 6.27 -14.59
C ARG A 118 13.61 7.75 -14.75
N SER A 119 12.64 8.61 -14.46
CA SER A 119 12.79 10.06 -14.47
C SER A 119 13.61 10.60 -13.30
N GLY A 120 13.76 9.81 -12.23
CA GLY A 120 14.36 10.23 -10.97
C GLY A 120 13.41 11.04 -10.09
N MET A 121 12.11 11.05 -10.41
CA MET A 121 11.09 11.82 -9.70
C MET A 121 9.96 10.92 -9.21
N ILE A 122 9.49 11.14 -7.98
CA ILE A 122 8.34 10.44 -7.40
C ILE A 122 7.34 11.46 -6.86
N GLN A 123 6.05 11.29 -7.16
CA GLN A 123 5.01 12.10 -6.51
C GLN A 123 4.96 11.81 -5.00
N ALA A 124 4.97 12.86 -4.18
CA ALA A 124 4.92 12.74 -2.73
C ALA A 124 3.71 11.91 -2.25
N LEU A 125 2.53 12.12 -2.85
CA LEU A 125 1.35 11.31 -2.57
C LEU A 125 1.58 9.81 -2.81
N SER A 126 2.19 9.46 -3.94
CA SER A 126 2.49 8.06 -4.29
C SER A 126 3.46 7.43 -3.28
N MET A 127 4.53 8.15 -2.92
CA MET A 127 5.47 7.72 -1.89
C MET A 127 4.78 7.49 -0.54
N LYS A 128 3.94 8.44 -0.09
CA LYS A 128 3.18 8.30 1.17
C LYS A 128 2.25 7.10 1.13
N ILE A 129 1.49 6.93 0.06
CA ILE A 129 0.59 5.78 -0.10
C ILE A 129 1.38 4.48 -0.03
N GLY A 130 2.50 4.36 -0.75
CA GLY A 130 3.34 3.16 -0.72
C GLY A 130 3.84 2.82 0.69
N LEU A 131 4.41 3.81 1.39
CA LEU A 131 4.93 3.61 2.75
C LEU A 131 3.83 3.29 3.76
N LEU A 132 2.70 4.00 3.73
CA LEU A 132 1.54 3.72 4.60
C LEU A 132 0.88 2.38 4.27
N SER A 133 0.91 1.93 3.02
CA SER A 133 0.39 0.61 2.62
C SER A 133 1.17 -0.52 3.29
N LEU A 134 2.48 -0.36 3.45
CA LEU A 134 3.37 -1.35 4.04
C LEU A 134 3.73 -1.05 5.51
N SER A 135 3.19 0.00 6.11
CA SER A 135 3.41 0.31 7.52
C SER A 135 2.69 -0.68 8.44
N LYS A 136 3.12 -0.69 9.70
CA LYS A 136 2.45 -1.37 10.81
C LYS A 136 1.26 -0.54 11.29
N GLY A 137 0.12 -1.21 11.46
CA GLY A 137 -1.11 -0.61 11.98
C GLY A 137 -2.30 -1.53 11.76
N HIS A 138 -3.41 -1.24 12.44
CA HIS A 138 -4.66 -1.92 12.18
C HIS A 138 -5.20 -1.54 10.80
N LEU A 139 -5.87 -2.47 10.13
CA LEU A 139 -6.31 -2.28 8.76
C LEU A 139 -7.25 -1.06 8.62
N GLU A 140 -8.16 -0.89 9.57
CA GLU A 140 -9.09 0.26 9.62
C GLU A 140 -8.35 1.59 9.72
N GLU A 141 -7.37 1.72 10.62
CA GLU A 141 -6.56 2.94 10.76
C GLU A 141 -5.81 3.25 9.47
N LYS A 142 -5.23 2.22 8.82
CA LYS A 142 -4.53 2.40 7.55
C LYS A 142 -5.46 2.97 6.49
N TYR A 143 -6.68 2.44 6.37
CA TYR A 143 -7.68 2.97 5.44
C TYR A 143 -8.00 4.43 5.69
N GLN A 144 -8.24 4.81 6.94
CA GLN A 144 -8.50 6.20 7.28
C GLN A 144 -7.33 7.11 6.90
N TYR A 145 -6.09 6.70 7.20
CA TYR A 145 -4.90 7.48 6.87
C TYR A 145 -4.73 7.68 5.36
N LEU A 146 -4.95 6.62 4.58
CA LEU A 146 -4.82 6.62 3.13
C LEU A 146 -5.88 7.48 2.46
N ILE A 147 -7.14 7.35 2.88
CA ILE A 147 -8.23 8.18 2.35
C ILE A 147 -8.00 9.65 2.71
N ARG A 148 -7.55 9.96 3.94
CA ARG A 148 -7.16 11.32 4.33
C ARG A 148 -6.02 11.92 3.48
N GLN A 149 -5.20 11.10 2.81
CA GLN A 149 -4.19 11.64 1.87
C GLN A 149 -4.82 12.20 0.59
N VAL A 150 -6.02 11.76 0.21
CA VAL A 150 -6.68 12.21 -1.04
C VAL A 150 -7.95 13.02 -0.78
N ALA A 151 -8.56 12.89 0.39
CA ALA A 151 -9.78 13.60 0.76
C ALA A 151 -9.58 15.12 0.82
N ALA A 152 -10.66 15.84 0.53
CA ALA A 152 -10.73 17.29 0.70
C ALA A 152 -10.79 17.66 2.20
N PRO A 153 -10.55 18.94 2.55
CA PRO A 153 -10.63 19.41 3.94
C PRO A 153 -11.96 19.12 4.64
N GLU A 154 -13.06 18.96 3.89
CA GLU A 154 -14.38 18.60 4.45
C GLU A 154 -14.56 17.10 4.74
N GLU A 155 -13.46 16.32 4.77
CA GLU A 155 -13.48 14.86 4.93
C GLU A 155 -14.38 14.16 3.91
N SER A 156 -14.39 14.70 2.70
CA SER A 156 -15.11 14.16 1.55
C SER A 156 -14.11 13.67 0.49
N CYS A 157 -14.47 12.58 -0.18
CA CYS A 157 -13.66 12.00 -1.25
C CYS A 157 -14.53 11.80 -2.49
N ASP A 158 -14.16 12.46 -3.58
CA ASP A 158 -14.82 12.36 -4.89
C ASP A 158 -14.24 11.21 -5.75
N HIS A 159 -14.83 11.04 -6.94
CA HIS A 159 -14.44 9.99 -7.89
C HIS A 159 -12.95 10.06 -8.29
N ARG A 160 -12.43 11.28 -8.47
CA ARG A 160 -11.05 11.52 -8.91
C ARG A 160 -10.05 11.28 -7.79
N GLN A 161 -10.38 11.70 -6.58
CA GLN A 161 -9.57 11.50 -5.38
C GLN A 161 -9.45 10.01 -5.06
N LEU A 162 -10.57 9.27 -5.07
CA LEU A 162 -10.54 7.82 -4.91
C LEU A 162 -9.75 7.15 -6.04
N GLY A 163 -9.97 7.59 -7.29
CA GLY A 163 -9.22 7.09 -8.44
C GLY A 163 -7.70 7.28 -8.30
N THR A 164 -7.27 8.44 -7.78
CA THR A 164 -5.86 8.75 -7.52
C THR A 164 -5.26 7.84 -6.45
N LEU A 165 -6.01 7.59 -5.38
CA LEU A 165 -5.63 6.64 -4.35
C LEU A 165 -5.47 5.23 -4.95
N LEU A 166 -6.53 4.69 -5.56
CA LEU A 166 -6.50 3.34 -6.13
C LEU A 166 -5.41 3.17 -7.19
N HIS A 167 -5.18 4.19 -8.02
CA HIS A 167 -4.11 4.19 -9.02
C HIS A 167 -2.72 4.05 -8.38
N SER A 168 -2.49 4.64 -7.20
CA SER A 168 -1.22 4.53 -6.48
C SER A 168 -1.08 3.16 -5.78
N ILE A 169 -2.19 2.62 -5.27
CA ILE A 169 -2.19 1.32 -4.57
C ILE A 169 -1.95 0.18 -5.55
N ILE A 170 -2.62 0.18 -6.70
CA ILE A 170 -2.54 -0.92 -7.69
C ILE A 170 -1.13 -1.11 -8.27
N GLN A 171 -0.26 -0.09 -8.17
CA GLN A 171 1.14 -0.23 -8.59
C GLN A 171 1.91 -1.25 -7.76
N ILE A 172 1.57 -1.44 -6.48
CA ILE A 172 2.25 -2.39 -5.59
C ILE A 172 2.08 -3.84 -6.09
N PRO A 173 0.86 -4.39 -6.26
CA PRO A 173 0.69 -5.72 -6.83
C PRO A 173 1.11 -5.79 -8.29
N ARG A 174 1.07 -4.70 -9.07
CA ARG A 174 1.64 -4.66 -10.43
C ARG A 174 3.13 -4.95 -10.42
N GLN A 175 3.88 -4.30 -9.54
CA GLN A 175 5.32 -4.48 -9.43
C GLN A 175 5.67 -5.92 -8.99
N LEU A 176 4.79 -6.58 -8.23
CA LEU A 176 4.90 -7.99 -7.84
C LEU A 176 4.44 -9.00 -8.92
N GLY A 177 3.92 -8.52 -10.06
CA GLY A 177 3.36 -9.37 -11.12
C GLY A 177 1.98 -9.97 -10.79
N GLU A 178 1.27 -9.43 -9.81
CA GLU A 178 0.00 -9.96 -9.29
C GLU A 178 -1.22 -9.10 -9.67
N VAL A 179 -1.05 -8.01 -10.44
CA VAL A 179 -2.13 -7.06 -10.78
C VAL A 179 -3.37 -7.69 -11.41
N ALA A 180 -3.22 -8.78 -12.17
CA ALA A 180 -4.34 -9.48 -12.79
C ALA A 180 -5.33 -10.04 -11.76
N ALA A 181 -4.86 -10.36 -10.55
CA ALA A 181 -5.70 -10.83 -9.45
C ALA A 181 -6.58 -9.72 -8.84
N PHE A 182 -6.31 -8.44 -9.16
CA PHE A 182 -6.96 -7.27 -8.56
C PHE A 182 -7.75 -6.45 -9.60
N GLY A 183 -8.28 -7.11 -10.65
CA GLY A 183 -9.07 -6.45 -11.69
C GLY A 183 -8.23 -5.78 -12.78
N GLY A 184 -6.91 -6.00 -12.79
CA GLY A 184 -6.00 -5.43 -13.77
C GLY A 184 -5.59 -3.99 -13.44
N GLY A 185 -4.93 -3.34 -14.40
CA GLY A 185 -4.37 -2.01 -14.20
C GLY A 185 -5.36 -0.86 -14.31
N ASN A 186 -6.58 -1.11 -14.83
CA ASN A 186 -7.62 -0.09 -14.96
C ASN A 186 -8.45 -0.02 -13.67
N ILE A 187 -8.36 1.10 -12.96
CA ILE A 187 -9.03 1.29 -11.67
C ILE A 187 -10.48 1.78 -11.78
N GLU A 188 -10.90 2.28 -12.95
CA GLU A 188 -12.21 2.93 -13.09
C GLU A 188 -13.41 2.05 -12.71
N PRO A 189 -13.46 0.74 -13.09
CA PRO A 189 -14.58 -0.11 -12.68
C PRO A 189 -14.69 -0.20 -11.14
N SER A 190 -13.57 -0.23 -10.44
CA SER A 190 -13.50 -0.27 -8.99
C SER A 190 -13.98 1.03 -8.35
N VAL A 191 -13.63 2.18 -8.92
CA VAL A 191 -14.12 3.49 -8.45
C VAL A 191 -15.65 3.57 -8.65
N ARG A 192 -16.15 3.25 -9.86
CA ARG A 192 -17.60 3.25 -10.14
C ARG A 192 -18.38 2.34 -9.20
N SER A 193 -17.90 1.12 -8.98
CA SER A 193 -18.52 0.18 -8.06
C SER A 193 -18.59 0.74 -6.63
N CYS A 194 -17.51 1.37 -6.14
CA CYS A 194 -17.48 1.96 -4.80
C CYS A 194 -18.58 3.01 -4.60
N PHE A 195 -18.72 3.96 -5.53
CA PHE A 195 -19.75 5.01 -5.43
C PHE A 195 -21.17 4.46 -5.60
N GLN A 196 -21.38 3.45 -6.46
CA GLN A 196 -22.68 2.78 -6.59
C GLN A 196 -23.14 2.14 -5.27
N HIS A 197 -22.22 1.48 -4.55
CA HIS A 197 -22.54 0.87 -3.26
C HIS A 197 -22.89 1.91 -2.19
N VAL A 198 -22.20 3.06 -2.17
CA VAL A 198 -22.52 4.13 -1.21
C VAL A 198 -23.86 4.79 -1.54
N CYS A 199 -24.17 5.01 -2.82
CA CYS A 199 -25.49 5.49 -3.23
C CYS A 199 -26.61 4.50 -2.87
N ALA A 200 -26.39 3.19 -3.05
CA ALA A 200 -27.36 2.16 -2.68
C ALA A 200 -27.59 2.06 -1.16
N ALA A 201 -26.53 2.18 -0.36
CA ALA A 201 -26.63 2.23 1.10
C ALA A 201 -27.39 3.49 1.57
N SER A 202 -27.19 4.62 0.88
CA SER A 202 -27.87 5.90 1.18
C SER A 202 -29.35 5.90 0.77
N CYS A 203 -29.70 5.23 -0.34
CA CYS A 203 -31.08 5.09 -0.81
C CYS A 203 -31.97 4.21 0.09
N SER A 204 -31.38 3.41 0.99
CA SER A 204 -32.14 2.67 1.99
C SER A 204 -32.63 3.57 3.15
N GLN A 205 -32.29 4.87 3.15
CA GLN A 205 -32.65 5.80 4.23
C GLN A 205 -33.34 7.10 3.80
N ASN A 206 -33.54 7.45 2.52
CA ASN A 206 -34.34 8.63 2.17
C ASN A 206 -34.95 8.57 0.76
N THR A 207 -36.27 8.67 0.70
CA THR A 207 -37.03 9.05 -0.49
C THR A 207 -36.87 10.54 -0.78
N HIS A 208 -36.65 10.89 -2.07
CA HIS A 208 -36.60 12.23 -2.68
C HIS A 208 -35.29 13.04 -2.51
N THR A 209 -34.42 13.00 -3.53
CA THR A 209 -34.20 14.11 -4.51
C THR A 209 -33.15 13.68 -5.54
N ASN A 210 -33.39 14.04 -6.81
CA ASN A 210 -32.58 13.68 -7.97
C ASN A 210 -31.42 14.66 -8.17
N GLU A 211 -30.18 14.18 -8.12
CA GLU A 211 -29.06 14.64 -8.96
C GLU A 211 -27.97 13.54 -8.99
N PRO A 212 -27.53 13.05 -10.18
CA PRO A 212 -26.64 11.88 -10.25
C PRO A 212 -25.12 12.18 -10.14
N ASP A 213 -24.70 13.45 -10.04
CA ASP A 213 -23.29 13.84 -10.23
C ASP A 213 -22.53 14.30 -8.96
N SER A 214 -23.14 14.28 -7.77
CA SER A 214 -22.52 14.85 -6.53
C SER A 214 -22.27 13.84 -5.40
N ALA A 215 -22.19 12.54 -5.70
CA ALA A 215 -21.90 11.54 -4.68
C ALA A 215 -20.48 11.73 -4.11
N LEU A 216 -20.37 12.01 -2.81
CA LEU A 216 -19.11 12.10 -2.06
C LEU A 216 -19.03 10.97 -1.03
N LEU A 217 -17.83 10.39 -0.89
CA LEU A 217 -17.51 9.45 0.19
C LEU A 217 -17.13 10.23 1.44
N HIS A 218 -17.92 10.14 2.50
CA HIS A 218 -17.56 10.69 3.80
C HIS A 218 -16.67 9.71 4.58
N VAL A 219 -15.51 10.18 5.05
CA VAL A 219 -14.45 9.34 5.65
C VAL A 219 -14.88 8.63 6.95
N ASN A 220 -15.94 9.09 7.62
CA ASN A 220 -16.38 8.57 8.94
C ASN A 220 -17.64 7.70 8.92
N ARG A 221 -18.25 7.41 7.76
CA ARG A 221 -19.37 6.45 7.72
C ARG A 221 -18.81 5.04 7.62
N GLU A 222 -19.19 4.18 8.57
CA GLU A 222 -18.91 2.74 8.59
C GLU A 222 -19.23 2.13 7.22
N THR A 223 -18.23 2.04 6.36
CA THR A 223 -18.36 1.39 5.06
C THR A 223 -18.12 -0.09 5.30
N SER A 224 -19.23 -0.83 5.35
CA SER A 224 -19.27 -2.29 5.35
C SER A 224 -18.23 -2.84 4.37
N THR A 225 -17.34 -3.69 4.88
CA THR A 225 -16.10 -4.22 4.28
C THR A 225 -16.30 -5.13 3.06
N HIS A 226 -17.47 -5.08 2.41
CA HIS A 226 -17.85 -6.00 1.34
C HIS A 226 -17.56 -5.51 -0.09
N SER A 227 -17.06 -4.29 -0.29
CA SER A 227 -16.74 -3.81 -1.65
C SER A 227 -15.36 -4.28 -2.10
N THR A 228 -15.35 -5.07 -3.17
CA THR A 228 -14.18 -5.65 -3.88
C THR A 228 -13.07 -4.65 -4.24
N GLY A 229 -13.32 -3.33 -4.16
CA GLY A 229 -12.32 -2.28 -4.36
C GLY A 229 -11.33 -2.09 -3.20
N LEU A 230 -11.69 -2.42 -1.95
CA LEU A 230 -10.79 -2.31 -0.79
C LEU A 230 -9.90 -3.54 -0.57
N CYS A 231 -10.12 -4.63 -1.30
CA CYS A 231 -9.30 -5.85 -1.25
C CYS A 231 -7.83 -5.63 -1.64
N ILE A 232 -7.50 -4.53 -2.32
CA ILE A 232 -6.11 -4.21 -2.72
C ILE A 232 -5.26 -3.84 -1.49
N MET A 233 -5.88 -3.39 -0.41
CA MET A 233 -5.21 -2.96 0.83
C MET A 233 -5.34 -3.97 1.98
N GLY A 234 -6.30 -4.89 1.86
CA GLY A 234 -6.46 -6.03 2.74
C GLY A 234 -5.53 -7.18 2.33
N PHE A 235 -4.22 -7.00 2.42
CA PHE A 235 -3.23 -8.07 2.25
C PHE A 235 -3.35 -9.19 3.33
N ILE A 236 -4.47 -9.28 4.05
CA ILE A 236 -5.00 -10.46 4.72
C ILE A 236 -6.53 -10.34 4.64
N PRO A 237 -7.27 -11.38 4.22
CA PRO A 237 -8.73 -11.35 4.32
C PRO A 237 -9.15 -11.27 5.78
N ALA A 238 -10.00 -10.30 6.12
CA ALA A 238 -10.66 -10.18 7.42
C ALA A 238 -11.71 -11.29 7.70
N HIS A 239 -11.71 -12.37 6.92
CA HIS A 239 -12.49 -13.56 7.22
C HIS A 239 -11.62 -14.81 7.06
N MET A 240 -11.19 -15.34 8.21
CA MET A 240 -11.14 -16.78 8.40
C MET A 240 -12.46 -17.36 7.86
N PRO A 241 -12.46 -18.41 7.01
CA PRO A 241 -13.63 -19.27 7.00
C PRO A 241 -13.75 -19.80 8.42
N THR A 242 -14.85 -19.52 9.09
CA THR A 242 -15.39 -20.49 10.03
C THR A 242 -15.47 -21.79 9.24
N LEU A 243 -14.50 -22.68 9.48
CA LEU A 243 -14.68 -24.09 9.28
C LEU A 243 -15.88 -24.46 10.17
N THR A 244 -17.09 -24.34 9.62
CA THR A 244 -18.20 -25.17 10.05
C THR A 244 -17.96 -26.58 9.50
N GLY A 245 -16.85 -27.18 9.92
CA GLY A 245 -16.70 -28.60 9.99
C GLY A 245 -17.16 -29.02 11.37
N THR A 246 -18.37 -29.54 11.47
CA THR A 246 -18.75 -30.36 12.63
C THR A 246 -17.91 -31.63 12.59
N VAL A 247 -16.75 -31.61 13.23
CA VAL A 247 -16.20 -32.83 13.82
C VAL A 247 -15.75 -32.49 15.22
N SER A 248 -16.59 -32.92 16.16
CA SER A 248 -16.32 -32.99 17.58
C SER A 248 -14.98 -33.68 17.84
N GLY A 249 -14.22 -33.12 18.78
CA GLY A 249 -13.16 -33.85 19.48
C GLY A 249 -11.77 -33.31 19.21
N TYR A 250 -11.32 -32.43 20.12
CA TYR A 250 -10.06 -32.48 20.85
C TYR A 250 -9.46 -31.07 21.04
N SER A 251 -9.62 -30.56 22.27
CA SER A 251 -8.91 -29.40 22.80
C SER A 251 -7.41 -29.66 22.85
N ILE A 252 -6.59 -28.70 22.43
CA ILE A 252 -5.25 -28.50 23.00
C ILE A 252 -4.96 -26.99 23.13
N HIS A 253 -4.56 -26.63 24.35
CA HIS A 253 -4.05 -25.34 24.83
C HIS A 253 -2.74 -24.92 24.14
N MET A 254 -2.69 -23.68 23.63
CA MET A 254 -1.83 -22.56 24.07
C MET A 254 -2.05 -21.36 23.16
#